data_AF-A0A1J7BXE9-F1
#
_entry.id   AF-A0A1J7BXE9-F1
#
_cell.length_a   1.000
_cell.length_b   1.000
_cell.length_c   1.000
_cell.angle_alpha   90.00
_cell.angle_beta   90.00
_cell.angle_gamma   90.00
#
_symmetry.space_group_name_H-M   'P 1'
#
loop_
_entity.id
_entity.type
_entity.pdbx_description
1 polymer ?
#
loop_
_entity_poly.entity_id
_entity_poly.type
_entity_poly.pdbx_seq_one_letter_code
_entity_poly.pdbx_strand_id
1 'polypeptide(L)'
;MKEKFLNSKLILLIPAYWACLFDETITIINQSNEYWKGNLSKANEGNPIGAFMMANHTSGLFVICALWLVLIGIIGYYLSNKKLKIFSLFVLIAHSFGASSWLSFYYNFWYAIAFIFINAVLFIEVENIYESRRKLKTIEL
;
A
#
# COMPACT_ATOMS: atom_id res chain seq x y z
N MET A 1 6.84 -16.16 16.69
CA MET A 1 6.91 -15.52 15.35
C MET A 1 6.40 -14.08 15.36
N LYS A 2 5.20 -13.81 15.91
CA LYS A 2 4.63 -12.45 16.07
C LYS A 2 5.58 -11.48 16.78
N GLU A 3 6.17 -11.86 17.91
CA GLU A 3 7.10 -10.99 18.64
C GLU A 3 8.38 -10.65 17.86
N LYS A 4 8.93 -11.61 17.11
CA LYS A 4 10.14 -11.41 16.29
C LYS A 4 9.90 -10.40 15.17
N PHE A 5 8.72 -10.44 14.56
CA PHE A 5 8.30 -9.47 13.54
C PHE A 5 8.04 -8.09 14.14
N LEU A 6 7.28 -8.02 15.24
CA LEU A 6 6.98 -6.76 15.93
C LEU A 6 8.24 -6.08 16.51
N ASN A 7 9.30 -6.84 16.75
CA ASN A 7 10.60 -6.35 17.21
C ASN A 7 11.59 -6.06 16.06
N SER A 8 11.15 -6.21 14.81
CA SER A 8 11.92 -5.94 13.60
C SER A 8 11.62 -4.55 13.05
N LYS A 9 12.60 -3.96 12.34
CA LYS A 9 12.38 -2.75 11.53
C LYS A 9 11.28 -2.93 10.47
N LEU A 10 10.97 -4.17 10.10
CA LEU A 10 9.95 -4.50 9.09
C LEU A 10 8.53 -4.09 9.51
N ILE A 11 8.27 -3.85 10.80
CA ILE A 11 7.00 -3.26 11.24
C ILE A 11 6.72 -1.91 10.56
N LEU A 12 7.77 -1.17 10.18
CA LEU A 12 7.67 0.11 9.47
C LEU A 12 7.07 -0.03 8.06
N LEU A 13 6.94 -1.24 7.52
CA LEU A 13 6.27 -1.49 6.23
C LEU A 13 4.75 -1.62 6.34
N ILE A 14 4.19 -1.70 7.55
CA ILE A 14 2.73 -1.85 7.73
C ILE A 14 1.92 -0.78 6.99
N PRO A 15 2.24 0.54 7.09
CA PRO A 15 1.50 1.57 6.37
C PRO A 15 1.55 1.39 4.86
N ALA A 16 2.73 1.08 4.31
CA ALA A 16 2.92 0.81 2.88
C ALA A 16 2.05 -0.36 2.40
N TYR A 17 2.12 -1.50 3.10
CA TYR A 17 1.30 -2.68 2.76
C TYR A 17 -0.19 -2.41 2.85
N TRP A 18 -0.63 -1.72 3.90
CA TRP A 18 -2.03 -1.33 4.07
C TRP A 18 -2.54 -0.49 2.90
N ALA A 19 -1.79 0.56 2.53
CA ALA A 19 -2.17 1.45 1.45
C ALA A 19 -2.27 0.72 0.11
N CYS A 20 -1.28 -0.11 -0.23
CA CYS A 20 -1.32 -0.93 -1.45
C CYS A 20 -2.56 -1.83 -1.46
N LEU A 21 -2.77 -2.61 -0.39
CA LEU A 21 -3.88 -3.56 -0.34
C LEU A 21 -5.23 -2.85 -0.46
N PHE A 22 -5.39 -1.69 0.18
CA PHE A 22 -6.61 -0.91 0.08
C PHE A 22 -6.83 -0.36 -1.33
N ASP A 23 -5.79 0.23 -1.93
CA ASP A 23 -5.82 0.76 -3.30
C ASP A 23 -6.18 -0.32 -4.34
N GLU A 24 -5.56 -1.49 -4.22
CA GLU A 24 -5.84 -2.63 -5.08
C GLU A 24 -7.27 -3.15 -4.87
N THR A 25 -7.72 -3.22 -3.62
CA THR A 25 -9.09 -3.66 -3.30
C THR A 25 -10.12 -2.70 -3.88
N ILE A 26 -9.94 -1.38 -3.71
CA ILE A 26 -10.89 -0.39 -4.22
C ILE A 26 -10.86 -0.33 -5.74
N THR A 27 -9.70 -0.58 -6.36
CA THR A 27 -9.56 -0.77 -7.81
C THR A 27 -10.36 -1.99 -8.27
N ILE A 28 -10.19 -3.14 -7.63
CA ILE A 28 -10.89 -4.38 -8.00
C ILE A 28 -12.42 -4.20 -7.91
N ILE A 29 -12.89 -3.63 -6.81
CA ILE A 29 -14.33 -3.45 -6.55
C ILE A 29 -14.97 -2.51 -7.58
N ASN A 30 -14.28 -1.43 -7.94
CA ASN A 30 -14.86 -0.39 -8.80
C ASN A 30 -14.47 -0.56 -10.28
N GLN A 31 -13.72 -1.59 -10.64
CA GLN A 31 -13.57 -1.96 -12.05
C GLN A 31 -14.92 -2.34 -12.66
N SER A 32 -15.09 -1.99 -13.94
CA SER A 32 -16.37 -2.22 -14.62
C SER A 32 -16.70 -3.71 -14.75
N ASN A 33 -17.99 -4.03 -14.70
CA ASN A 33 -18.46 -5.39 -14.99
C ASN A 33 -18.09 -5.86 -16.41
N GLU A 34 -17.96 -4.93 -17.37
CA GLU A 34 -17.51 -5.24 -18.72
C GLU A 34 -16.05 -5.70 -18.74
N TYR A 35 -15.17 -5.03 -17.99
CA TYR A 35 -13.78 -5.44 -17.83
C TYR A 35 -13.69 -6.87 -17.28
N TRP A 36 -14.42 -7.17 -16.20
CA TRP A 36 -14.43 -8.50 -15.60
C TRP A 36 -15.02 -9.59 -16.50
N LYS A 37 -15.89 -9.23 -17.45
CA LYS A 37 -16.42 -10.14 -18.49
C LYS A 37 -15.47 -10.32 -19.68
N GLY A 38 -14.26 -9.75 -19.63
CA GLY A 38 -13.22 -9.93 -20.64
C GLY A 38 -13.10 -8.78 -21.65
N ASN A 39 -13.88 -7.70 -21.52
CA ASN A 39 -13.67 -6.51 -22.36
C ASN A 39 -12.48 -5.69 -21.84
N LEU A 40 -11.27 -6.09 -22.22
CA LEU A 40 -10.02 -5.48 -21.72
C LEU A 40 -9.85 -4.00 -22.11
N SER A 41 -10.58 -3.52 -23.13
CA SER A 41 -10.61 -2.08 -23.48
C SER A 41 -11.23 -1.20 -22.39
N LYS A 42 -11.93 -1.81 -21.43
CA LYS A 42 -12.55 -1.16 -20.26
C LYS A 42 -11.68 -1.21 -19.02
N ALA A 43 -10.42 -1.64 -19.13
CA ALA A 43 -9.45 -1.52 -18.05
C ALA A 43 -9.30 -0.04 -17.68
N ASN A 44 -9.57 0.30 -16.42
CA ASN A 44 -9.45 1.66 -15.91
C ASN A 44 -8.40 1.74 -14.81
N GLU A 45 -7.15 2.05 -15.16
CA GLU A 45 -6.04 2.10 -14.21
C GLU A 45 -5.19 3.32 -14.52
N GLY A 46 -4.90 4.13 -13.49
CA GLY A 46 -4.12 5.36 -13.62
C GLY A 46 -2.61 5.09 -13.74
N ASN A 47 -2.13 3.97 -13.20
CA ASN A 47 -0.75 3.53 -13.33
C ASN A 47 -0.50 2.93 -14.73
N PRO A 48 0.43 3.48 -15.54
CA PRO A 48 0.70 2.97 -16.88
C PRO A 48 1.11 1.49 -16.94
N ILE A 49 1.83 0.99 -15.93
CA ILE A 49 2.24 -0.42 -15.85
C ILE A 49 1.02 -1.29 -15.53
N GLY A 50 0.20 -0.86 -14.56
CA GLY A 50 -1.05 -1.55 -14.23
C GLY A 50 -2.02 -1.60 -15.41
N ALA A 51 -2.22 -0.45 -16.07
CA ALA A 51 -3.05 -0.32 -17.25
C ALA A 51 -2.60 -1.24 -18.38
N PHE A 52 -1.29 -1.29 -18.64
CA PHE A 52 -0.72 -2.22 -19.63
C PHE A 52 -1.03 -3.67 -19.28
N MET A 53 -0.80 -4.09 -18.03
CA MET A 53 -1.05 -5.47 -17.60
C MET A 53 -2.55 -5.83 -17.72
N MET A 54 -3.42 -4.91 -17.30
CA MET A 54 -4.87 -5.10 -17.35
C MET A 54 -5.44 -5.12 -18.77
N ALA A 55 -4.85 -4.37 -19.70
CA ALA A 55 -5.23 -4.37 -21.11
C ALA A 55 -4.86 -5.69 -21.84
N ASN A 56 -3.94 -6.48 -21.29
CA ASN A 56 -3.52 -7.77 -21.85
C ASN A 56 -4.26 -8.95 -21.24
N HIS A 57 -4.60 -8.91 -19.95
CA HIS A 57 -5.33 -9.98 -19.28
C HIS A 57 -6.08 -9.49 -18.04
N THR A 58 -7.25 -10.07 -17.74
CA THR A 58 -8.03 -9.74 -16.52
C THR A 58 -7.27 -10.03 -15.23
N SER A 59 -6.42 -11.07 -15.24
CA SER A 59 -5.55 -11.37 -14.10
C SER A 59 -4.32 -10.47 -13.98
N GLY A 60 -4.07 -9.60 -14.97
CA GLY A 60 -2.90 -8.73 -15.02
C GLY A 60 -2.77 -7.86 -13.78
N LEU A 61 -3.90 -7.37 -13.25
CA LEU A 61 -3.97 -6.62 -11.99
C LEU A 61 -3.40 -7.44 -10.82
N PHE A 62 -3.91 -8.65 -10.58
CA PHE A 62 -3.45 -9.47 -9.45
C PHE A 62 -1.96 -9.82 -9.55
N VAL A 63 -1.46 -10.06 -10.77
CA VAL A 63 -0.05 -10.37 -10.99
C VAL A 63 0.83 -9.17 -10.64
N ILE A 64 0.51 -7.97 -11.15
CA ILE A 64 1.33 -6.78 -10.88
C ILE A 64 1.28 -6.40 -9.40
N CYS A 65 0.12 -6.52 -8.76
CA CYS A 65 -0.07 -6.30 -7.33
C CYS A 65 0.79 -7.26 -6.50
N ALA A 66 0.71 -8.57 -6.77
CA ALA A 66 1.50 -9.56 -6.05
C ALA A 66 3.02 -9.31 -6.18
N LEU A 67 3.47 -8.99 -7.40
CA LEU A 67 4.88 -8.64 -7.64
C LEU A 67 5.30 -7.39 -6.86
N TRP A 68 4.45 -6.37 -6.83
CA TRP A 68 4.72 -5.13 -6.11
C TRP A 68 4.78 -5.32 -4.59
N LEU A 69 3.84 -6.07 -4.01
CA LEU A 69 3.83 -6.40 -2.58
C LEU A 69 5.09 -7.18 -2.16
N VAL A 70 5.55 -8.12 -2.99
CA VAL A 70 6.81 -8.85 -2.75
C VAL A 70 8.00 -7.89 -2.84
N LEU A 71 8.02 -7.01 -3.85
CA LEU A 71 9.11 -6.06 -4.05
C LEU A 71 9.25 -5.07 -2.88
N ILE A 72 8.14 -4.58 -2.33
CA ILE A 72 8.13 -3.73 -1.11
C ILE A 72 8.85 -4.44 0.04
N GLY A 73 8.57 -5.73 0.24
CA GLY A 73 9.17 -6.53 1.31
C GLY A 73 10.67 -6.74 1.09
N ILE A 74 11.06 -7.08 -0.14
CA ILE A 74 12.47 -7.26 -0.53
C ILE A 74 13.23 -5.94 -0.32
N ILE A 75 12.77 -4.83 -0.91
CA ILE A 75 13.41 -3.52 -0.77
C ILE A 75 13.50 -3.15 0.71
N GLY A 76 12.39 -3.25 1.44
CA GLY A 76 12.34 -2.85 2.84
C GLY A 76 13.26 -3.67 3.76
N TYR A 77 13.50 -4.94 3.42
CA TYR A 77 14.47 -5.78 4.13
C TYR A 77 15.90 -5.23 4.04
N TYR A 78 16.32 -4.75 2.87
CA TYR A 78 17.68 -4.24 2.64
C TYR A 78 17.90 -2.79 3.08
N LEU A 79 16.85 -1.99 3.28
CA LEU A 79 16.99 -0.58 3.68
C LEU A 79 17.34 -0.39 5.17
N SER A 80 18.15 0.63 5.47
CA SER A 80 18.36 1.08 6.86
C SER A 80 17.09 1.74 7.41
N ASN A 81 16.95 1.84 8.75
CA ASN A 81 15.70 2.30 9.37
C ASN A 81 15.21 3.65 8.82
N LYS A 82 16.09 4.65 8.67
CA LYS A 82 15.72 5.96 8.11
C LYS A 82 15.23 5.84 6.66
N LYS A 83 15.96 5.09 5.82
CA LYS A 83 15.57 4.88 4.42
C LYS A 83 14.27 4.08 4.31
N LEU A 84 14.06 3.12 5.20
CA LEU A 84 12.86 2.30 5.27
C LEU A 84 11.62 3.14 5.60
N LYS A 85 11.72 4.08 6.54
CA LYS A 85 10.64 5.03 6.85
C LYS A 85 10.28 5.89 5.65
N ILE A 86 11.29 6.46 4.97
CA ILE A 86 11.08 7.28 3.77
C ILE A 86 10.43 6.45 2.66
N PHE A 87 10.92 5.24 2.43
CA PHE A 87 10.35 4.32 1.44
C PHE A 87 8.90 3.96 1.78
N SER A 88 8.61 3.61 3.03
CA SER A 88 7.25 3.29 3.48
C SER A 88 6.30 4.47 3.31
N LEU A 89 6.75 5.69 3.66
CA LEU A 89 5.99 6.92 3.46
C LEU A 89 5.72 7.20 1.98
N PHE A 90 6.72 7.01 1.12
CA PHE A 90 6.57 7.16 -0.33
C PHE A 90 5.48 6.23 -0.88
N VAL A 91 5.55 4.94 -0.53
CA VAL A 91 4.55 3.94 -0.96
C VAL A 91 3.17 4.28 -0.41
N LEU A 92 3.08 4.68 0.87
CA LEU A 92 1.85 5.14 1.51
C LEU A 92 1.21 6.28 0.74
N ILE A 93 1.97 7.33 0.39
CA ILE A 93 1.46 8.49 -0.35
C ILE A 93 0.98 8.09 -1.74
N ALA A 94 1.78 7.32 -2.48
CA ALA A 94 1.45 6.92 -3.84
C ALA A 94 0.12 6.14 -3.91
N HIS A 95 -0.06 5.13 -3.05
CA HIS A 95 -1.28 4.33 -3.01
C HIS A 95 -2.43 5.03 -2.29
N SER A 96 -2.15 5.98 -1.39
CA SER A 96 -3.20 6.88 -0.87
C SER A 96 -3.80 7.71 -1.99
N PHE A 97 -2.97 8.22 -2.91
CA PHE A 97 -3.42 8.97 -4.06
C PHE A 97 -4.25 8.09 -5.03
N GLY A 98 -3.75 6.90 -5.37
CA GLY A 98 -4.47 5.92 -6.19
C GLY A 98 -5.85 5.61 -5.63
N ALA A 99 -5.92 5.18 -4.37
CA ALA A 99 -7.18 4.84 -3.72
C ALA A 99 -8.12 6.05 -3.60
N SER A 100 -7.57 7.24 -3.31
CA SER A 100 -8.36 8.47 -3.19
C SER A 100 -9.03 8.87 -4.50
N SER A 101 -8.44 8.54 -5.65
CA SER A 101 -9.07 8.79 -6.96
C SER A 101 -10.35 7.97 -7.12
N TRP A 102 -10.32 6.68 -6.75
CA TRP A 102 -11.48 5.80 -6.71
C TRP A 102 -12.51 6.25 -5.67
N LEU A 103 -12.07 6.54 -4.45
CA LEU A 103 -12.96 6.98 -3.38
C LEU A 103 -13.70 8.27 -3.75
N SER A 104 -12.98 9.25 -4.30
CA SER A 104 -13.57 10.52 -4.71
C SER A 104 -14.60 10.34 -5.82
N PHE A 105 -14.33 9.45 -6.78
CA PHE A 105 -15.21 9.21 -7.92
C PHE A 105 -16.46 8.42 -7.54
N TYR A 106 -16.33 7.37 -6.73
CA TYR A 106 -17.43 6.44 -6.42
C TYR A 106 -18.17 6.72 -5.11
N TYR A 107 -17.48 7.30 -4.12
CA TYR A 107 -18.02 7.44 -2.75
C TYR A 107 -18.12 8.88 -2.28
N ASN A 108 -17.44 9.83 -2.94
CA ASN A 108 -17.30 11.27 -2.65
C ASN A 108 -15.98 11.69 -1.99
N PHE A 109 -15.72 13.00 -2.05
CA PHE A 109 -14.50 13.65 -1.55
C PHE A 109 -14.17 13.33 -0.08
N TRP A 110 -15.17 13.28 0.81
CA TRP A 110 -14.94 13.08 2.24
C TRP A 110 -14.42 11.68 2.58
N TYR A 111 -14.73 10.66 1.77
CA TYR A 111 -14.15 9.33 1.92
C TYR A 111 -12.64 9.35 1.64
N ALA A 112 -12.21 10.08 0.60
CA ALA A 112 -10.78 10.26 0.33
C ALA A 112 -10.07 11.01 1.45
N ILE A 113 -10.67 12.09 1.97
CA ILE A 113 -10.11 12.84 3.11
C ILE A 113 -10.00 11.97 4.37
N ALA A 114 -11.03 11.20 4.69
CA ALA A 114 -11.01 10.28 5.82
C ALA A 114 -9.92 9.21 5.66
N PHE A 115 -9.76 8.66 4.45
CA PHE A 115 -8.73 7.66 4.17
C PHE A 115 -7.31 8.23 4.32
N ILE A 116 -7.06 9.43 3.78
CA ILE A 116 -5.77 10.13 3.93
C ILE A 116 -5.47 10.38 5.41
N PHE A 117 -6.46 10.83 6.18
CA PHE A 117 -6.30 11.05 7.61
C PHE A 117 -5.96 9.76 8.37
N ILE A 118 -6.68 8.67 8.11
CA ILE A 118 -6.39 7.36 8.71
C ILE A 118 -4.98 6.88 8.37
N ASN A 119 -4.54 7.05 7.12
CA ASN A 119 -3.19 6.69 6.69
C ASN A 119 -2.10 7.51 7.38
N ALA A 120 -2.34 8.82 7.58
CA ALA A 120 -1.43 9.68 8.33
C ALA A 120 -1.31 9.24 9.80
N VAL A 121 -2.43 8.95 10.45
CA VAL A 121 -2.46 8.42 11.83
C VAL A 121 -1.71 7.09 11.90
N LEU A 122 -2.01 6.15 10.99
CA LEU A 122 -1.38 4.84 10.94
C LEU A 122 0.15 4.94 10.81
N PHE A 123 0.65 5.84 9.96
CA PHE A 123 2.09 6.03 9.78
C PHE A 123 2.78 6.48 11.07
N ILE A 124 2.21 7.47 11.75
CA ILE A 124 2.73 7.99 13.02
C ILE A 124 2.67 6.94 14.13
N GLU A 125 1.55 6.22 14.25
CA GLU A 125 1.39 5.19 15.28
C GLU A 125 2.39 4.04 15.10
N VAL A 126 2.59 3.57 13.87
CA VAL A 126 3.58 2.52 13.59
C VAL A 126 5.00 3.01 13.89
N GLU A 127 5.33 4.27 13.57
CA GLU A 127 6.61 4.85 13.91
C GLU A 127 6.82 4.94 15.43
N ASN A 128 5.83 5.42 16.17
CA ASN A 128 5.86 5.52 17.63
C ASN A 128 6.07 4.16 18.30
N ILE A 129 5.36 3.13 17.83
CA ILE A 129 5.51 1.75 18.29
C ILE A 129 6.95 1.27 18.04
N TYR A 130 7.48 1.50 16.84
CA TYR A 130 8.84 1.10 16.48
C TYR A 130 9.90 1.78 17.36
N GLU A 131 9.82 3.10 17.52
CA GLU A 131 10.79 3.86 18.31
C GLU A 131 10.74 3.50 19.80
N SER A 132 9.54 3.28 20.35
CA SER A 132 9.36 2.87 21.74
C SER A 132 10.04 1.52 22.01
N ARG A 133 9.86 0.54 21.11
CA ARG A 133 10.50 -0.77 21.19
C ARG A 133 12.01 -0.70 21.00
N ARG A 134 12.48 0.19 20.12
CA ARG A 134 13.91 0.39 19.88
C ARG A 134 14.61 0.93 21.12
N LYS A 135 14.00 1.89 21.83
CA LYS A 135 14.53 2.45 23.08
C LYS A 135 14.63 1.40 24.19
N LEU A 136 13.59 0.58 24.38
CA LEU A 136 13.59 -0.50 25.38
C LEU A 136 14.78 -1.45 25.20
N LYS A 137 15.05 -1.88 23.96
CA LYS A 137 16.21 -2.73 23.64
C LYS A 137 17.57 -2.10 23.94
N THR A 138 17.67 -0.78 23.93
CA THR A 138 18.93 -0.08 24.27
C THR A 138 19.16 -0.01 25.77
N ILE A 139 18.10 -0.11 26.59
CA ILE A 139 18.19 -0.05 28.06
C ILE A 139 18.55 -1.43 28.65
N GLU A 140 18.19 -2.51 27.95
CA GLU A 140 18.47 -3.90 28.38
C GLU A 140 19.89 -4.40 28.03
N LEU A 141 20.71 -3.59 27.35
CA LEU A 141 22.09 -3.90 26.94
C LEU A 141 23.11 -3.10 27.76
#